data_AF-A0A246TZI8-F1
#
_entry.id   AF-A0A246TZI8-F1
#
_cell.length_a   1.000
_cell.length_b   1.000
_cell.length_c   1.000
_cell.angle_alpha   90.00
_cell.angle_beta   90.00
_cell.angle_gamma   90.00
#
_symmetry.space_group_name_H-M   'P 1'
#
loop_
_entity.id
_entity.type
_entity.pdbx_description
1 polymer ?
#
loop_
_entity_poly.entity_id
_entity_poly.type
_entity_poly.pdbx_seq_one_letter_code
_entity_poly.pdbx_strand_id
1 'polypeptide(L)'
;MYGAQKSLEAAELGTLAQRKLRRFAERNDVWWTEEGYLRVATSAAQRSKLDDFIKVAEALGVPSSVRRLSKSNLSELCNSPKFEEGLLFEEGATVDPARLAHFVREDRRFAERSCVASSIKSIRAS
;
A
#
# COMPACT_ATOMS: atom_id res chain seq x y z
N MET A 1 -18.62 -4.88 -1.99
CA MET A 1 -17.42 -5.30 -1.24
C MET A 1 -17.51 -6.79 -0.98
N TYR A 2 -16.43 -7.53 -1.20
CA TYR A 2 -16.34 -8.93 -0.82
C TYR A 2 -16.37 -9.02 0.71
N GLY A 3 -17.31 -9.78 1.32
CA GLY A 3 -17.57 -9.75 2.78
C GLY A 3 -16.35 -9.95 3.69
N ALA A 4 -16.52 -9.80 5.01
CA ALA A 4 -15.44 -9.68 6.00
C ALA A 4 -14.28 -10.68 5.80
N GLN A 5 -14.57 -11.96 5.57
CA GLN A 5 -13.54 -12.98 5.36
C GLN A 5 -12.65 -12.70 4.13
N LYS A 6 -13.24 -12.30 3.01
CA LYS A 6 -12.50 -11.97 1.79
C LYS A 6 -11.69 -10.69 1.94
N SER A 7 -12.16 -9.77 2.79
CA SER A 7 -11.39 -8.56 3.12
C SER A 7 -10.16 -8.90 3.95
N LEU A 8 -10.27 -9.83 4.91
CA LEU A 8 -9.14 -10.30 5.69
C LEU A 8 -8.11 -11.04 4.82
N GLU A 9 -8.57 -11.97 3.97
CA GLU A 9 -7.71 -12.69 3.03
C GLU A 9 -6.96 -11.71 2.10
N ALA A 10 -7.65 -10.70 1.57
CA ALA A 10 -7.02 -9.67 0.75
C ALA A 10 -5.94 -8.87 1.53
N ALA A 11 -6.19 -8.57 2.81
CA ALA A 11 -5.21 -7.89 3.66
C ALA A 11 -3.96 -8.76 3.89
N GLU A 12 -4.14 -10.04 4.21
CA GLU A 12 -3.03 -10.99 4.39
C GLU A 12 -2.19 -11.17 3.13
N LEU A 13 -2.84 -11.25 1.96
CA LEU A 13 -2.17 -11.28 0.66
C LEU A 13 -1.40 -9.98 0.39
N GLY A 14 -1.95 -8.84 0.81
CA GLY A 14 -1.27 -7.54 0.78
C GLY A 14 0.02 -7.54 1.61
N THR A 15 -0.04 -7.99 2.86
CA THR A 15 1.15 -8.11 3.73
C THR A 15 2.18 -9.07 3.14
N LEU A 16 1.74 -10.19 2.56
CA LEU A 16 2.64 -11.11 1.87
C LEU A 16 3.32 -10.45 0.66
N ALA A 17 2.57 -9.69 -0.14
CA ALA A 17 3.11 -8.97 -1.29
C ALA A 17 4.17 -7.94 -0.87
N GLN A 18 3.91 -7.14 0.17
CA GLN A 18 4.87 -6.19 0.71
C GLN A 18 6.18 -6.86 1.16
N ARG A 19 6.10 -7.99 1.89
CA ARG A 19 7.29 -8.76 2.29
C ARG A 19 8.09 -9.27 1.09
N LYS A 20 7.41 -9.70 0.02
CA LYS A 20 8.07 -10.15 -1.21
C LYS A 20 8.74 -8.99 -1.94
N LEU A 21 8.10 -7.82 -2.00
CA LEU A 21 8.68 -6.62 -2.59
C LEU A 21 9.90 -6.12 -1.82
N ARG A 22 9.86 -6.12 -0.48
CA ARG A 22 11.03 -5.82 0.36
C ARG A 22 12.23 -6.69 -0.02
N ARG A 23 12.05 -8.02 -0.06
CA ARG A 23 13.11 -8.96 -0.46
C ARG A 23 13.57 -8.79 -1.90
N PHE A 24 12.68 -8.38 -2.78
CA PHE A 24 13.03 -8.10 -4.18
C PHE A 24 13.89 -6.84 -4.28
N ALA A 25 13.57 -5.81 -3.51
CA ALA A 25 14.30 -4.55 -3.45
C ALA A 25 15.71 -4.68 -2.86
N GLU A 26 15.97 -5.67 -2.00
CA GLU A 26 17.33 -5.98 -1.51
C GLU A 26 18.33 -6.26 -2.65
N ARG A 27 17.84 -6.63 -3.83
CA ARG A 27 18.66 -7.03 -4.99
C ARG A 27 18.44 -6.18 -6.24
N ASN A 28 17.47 -5.28 -6.21
CA ASN A 28 17.05 -4.49 -7.37
C ASN A 28 16.76 -3.06 -6.94
N ASP A 29 17.29 -2.08 -7.67
CA ASP A 29 17.10 -0.66 -7.37
C ASP A 29 15.70 -0.16 -7.81
N VAL A 30 14.68 -0.53 -7.04
CA VAL A 30 13.28 -0.16 -7.25
C VAL A 30 12.87 1.06 -6.43
N TRP A 31 13.83 1.78 -5.83
CA TRP A 31 13.58 2.91 -4.93
C TRP A 31 12.66 2.53 -3.76
N TRP A 32 12.99 1.45 -3.06
CA TRP A 32 12.23 0.99 -1.91
C TRP A 32 12.56 1.82 -0.66
N THR A 33 11.55 2.48 -0.08
CA THR A 33 11.70 3.31 1.12
C THR A 33 10.58 3.00 2.12
N GLU A 34 10.94 2.58 3.34
CA GLU A 34 10.00 2.21 4.41
C GLU A 34 9.79 3.36 5.40
N GLU A 35 9.07 4.40 4.96
CA GLU A 35 8.76 5.58 5.78
C GLU A 35 7.29 5.62 6.20
N GLY A 36 6.56 4.53 5.98
CA GLY A 36 5.15 4.42 6.28
C GLY A 36 4.25 5.08 5.22
N TYR A 37 2.95 5.07 5.51
CA TYR A 37 1.93 5.72 4.69
C TYR A 37 1.15 6.72 5.55
N LEU A 38 1.23 8.00 5.17
CA LEU A 38 0.55 9.08 5.87
C LEU A 38 -0.81 9.37 5.25
N ARG A 39 -1.86 9.31 6.06
CA ARG A 39 -3.22 9.69 5.70
C ARG A 39 -3.67 10.88 6.52
N VAL A 40 -3.88 12.03 5.88
CA VAL A 40 -4.31 13.27 6.56
C VAL A 40 -5.78 13.57 6.30
N ALA A 41 -6.42 14.25 7.25
CA ALA A 41 -7.74 14.84 7.06
C ALA A 41 -7.62 16.36 6.89
N THR A 42 -8.32 16.89 5.89
CA THR A 42 -8.49 18.33 5.62
C THR A 42 -9.95 18.77 5.70
N SER A 43 -10.85 17.87 6.12
CA SER A 43 -12.28 18.11 6.26
C SER A 43 -12.89 17.22 7.35
N ALA A 44 -14.03 17.63 7.90
CA ALA A 44 -14.76 16.86 8.92
C ALA A 44 -15.17 15.45 8.44
N ALA A 45 -15.53 15.31 7.16
CA ALA A 45 -15.85 14.01 6.57
C ALA A 45 -14.64 13.07 6.51
N GLN A 46 -13.43 13.61 6.29
CA GLN A 46 -12.20 12.82 6.32
C GLN A 46 -11.77 12.50 7.75
N ARG A 47 -11.97 13.42 8.71
CA ARG A 47 -11.78 13.18 10.15
C ARG A 47 -12.56 11.96 10.62
N SER A 48 -13.85 11.91 10.31
CA SER A 48 -14.69 10.76 10.65
C SER A 48 -14.13 9.44 10.09
N LYS A 49 -13.58 9.46 8.86
CA LYS A 49 -12.96 8.26 8.27
C LYS A 49 -11.69 7.83 9.01
N LEU A 50 -10.92 8.76 9.58
CA LEU A 50 -9.76 8.40 10.39
C LEU A 50 -10.19 7.65 11.66
N ASP A 51 -11.25 8.11 12.32
CA ASP A 51 -11.80 7.41 13.49
C ASP A 51 -12.28 5.99 13.14
N ASP A 52 -12.87 5.80 11.95
CA ASP A 52 -13.27 4.47 11.48
C ASP A 52 -12.07 3.52 11.30
N PHE A 53 -10.93 4.02 10.80
CA PHE A 53 -9.72 3.21 10.70
C PHE A 53 -9.18 2.77 12.06
N ILE A 54 -9.17 3.67 13.06
CA ILE A 54 -8.77 3.33 14.43
C ILE A 54 -9.69 2.26 15.02
N LYS A 55 -11.02 2.45 14.91
CA LYS A 55 -12.01 1.48 15.41
C LYS A 55 -11.85 0.11 14.76
N VAL A 56 -11.57 0.07 13.46
CA VAL A 56 -11.31 -1.18 12.75
C VAL A 56 -10.02 -1.84 13.24
N ALA A 57 -8.94 -1.09 13.42
CA ALA A 57 -7.68 -1.63 13.95
C ALA A 57 -7.84 -2.19 15.37
N GLU A 58 -8.61 -1.51 16.23
CA GLU A 58 -8.97 -2.00 17.56
C GLU A 58 -9.81 -3.28 17.49
N ALA A 59 -10.86 -3.29 16.66
CA ALA A 59 -11.74 -4.45 16.50
C ALA A 59 -11.02 -5.68 15.94
N LEU A 60 -9.99 -5.47 15.11
CA LEU A 60 -9.13 -6.52 14.57
C LEU A 60 -7.98 -6.94 15.51
N GLY A 61 -7.84 -6.30 16.68
CA GLY A 61 -6.80 -6.63 17.66
C GLY A 61 -5.39 -6.16 17.26
N VAL A 62 -5.28 -5.20 16.34
CA VAL A 62 -4.01 -4.65 15.84
C VAL A 62 -3.90 -3.13 16.01
N PRO A 63 -4.18 -2.56 17.20
CA PRO A 63 -4.20 -1.11 17.39
C PRO A 63 -2.83 -0.44 17.15
N SER A 64 -1.73 -1.18 17.27
CA SER A 64 -0.37 -0.68 16.99
C SER A 64 -0.05 -0.52 15.50
N SER A 65 -0.88 -1.08 14.59
CA SER A 65 -0.66 -0.98 13.14
C SER A 65 -0.91 0.43 12.58
N VAL A 66 -1.56 1.29 13.37
CA VAL A 66 -1.92 2.65 12.97
C VAL A 66 -1.71 3.61 14.12
N ARG A 67 -0.98 4.69 13.87
CA ARG A 67 -0.70 5.72 14.87
C ARG A 67 -1.40 7.02 14.53
N ARG A 68 -2.24 7.52 15.43
CA ARG A 68 -2.83 8.85 15.29
C ARG A 68 -1.77 9.92 15.54
N LEU A 69 -1.73 10.91 14.66
CA LEU A 69 -0.81 12.03 14.73
C LEU A 69 -1.55 13.32 15.06
N SER A 70 -1.02 14.05 16.04
CA SER A 70 -1.40 15.44 16.28
C SER A 70 -0.88 16.35 15.18
N LYS A 71 -1.40 17.58 15.11
CA LYS A 71 -0.90 18.63 14.23
C LYS A 71 0.61 18.87 14.34
N SER A 72 1.16 18.83 15.56
CA SER A 72 2.61 19.00 15.78
C SER A 72 3.42 17.90 15.09
N ASN A 73 3.05 16.63 15.33
CA ASN A 73 3.75 15.48 14.75
C ASN A 73 3.60 15.43 13.23
N LEU A 74 2.47 15.92 12.69
CA LEU A 74 2.29 16.06 11.24
C LEU A 74 3.17 17.14 10.65
N SER A 75 3.35 18.27 11.33
CA SER A 75 4.17 19.37 10.81
C SER A 75 5.65 18.98 10.67
N GLU A 76 6.12 18.03 11.48
CA GLU A 76 7.45 17.43 11.37
C GLU A 76 7.60 16.54 10.13
N LEU A 77 6.52 15.87 9.71
CA LEU A 77 6.51 15.02 8.50
C LEU A 77 6.18 15.81 7.23
N CYS A 78 5.19 16.70 7.28
CA CYS A 78 4.71 17.51 6.19
C CYS A 78 4.08 18.81 6.71
N ASN A 79 4.80 19.92 6.55
CA ASN A 79 4.37 21.23 7.04
C ASN A 79 3.33 21.88 6.10
N SER A 80 2.06 21.50 6.28
CA SER A 80 0.93 22.13 5.59
C SER A 80 -0.06 22.69 6.60
N PRO A 81 -0.50 23.96 6.44
CA PRO A 81 -1.42 24.59 7.39
C PRO A 81 -2.82 23.97 7.39
N LYS A 82 -3.18 23.21 6.34
CA LYS A 82 -4.48 22.53 6.21
C LYS A 82 -4.54 21.19 6.94
N PHE A 83 -3.40 20.65 7.38
CA PHE A 83 -3.33 19.35 8.04
C PHE A 83 -3.51 19.54 9.53
N GLU A 84 -4.66 19.11 10.05
CA GLU A 84 -4.97 19.21 11.48
C GLU A 84 -4.71 17.90 12.23
N GLU A 85 -4.87 16.78 11.53
CA GLU A 85 -4.70 15.44 12.06
C GLU A 85 -4.48 14.42 10.93
N GLY A 86 -3.99 13.24 11.32
CA GLY A 86 -3.71 12.17 10.38
C GLY A 86 -3.42 10.85 11.09
N LEU A 87 -3.28 9.83 10.27
CA LEU A 87 -2.87 8.49 10.66
C LEU A 87 -1.60 8.12 9.92
N LEU A 88 -0.63 7.58 10.65
CA LEU A 88 0.55 6.95 10.08
C LEU A 88 0.38 5.43 10.15
N PHE A 89 0.47 4.79 8.99
CA PHE A 89 0.56 3.34 8.87
C PHE A 89 2.02 2.96 8.67
N GLU A 90 2.66 2.44 9.71
CA GLU A 90 4.12 2.27 9.77
C GLU A 90 4.63 1.17 8.81
N GLU A 91 3.78 0.22 8.44
CA GLU A 91 4.11 -0.85 7.48
C GLU A 91 4.14 -0.37 6.01
N GLY A 92 3.76 0.88 5.74
CA GLY A 92 3.77 1.45 4.40
C GLY A 92 5.17 1.61 3.83
N ALA A 93 5.30 1.44 2.52
CA ALA A 93 6.53 1.68 1.80
C ALA A 93 6.25 2.37 0.45
N THR A 94 7.24 3.13 -0.01
CA THR A 94 7.26 3.73 -1.35
C THR A 94 8.14 2.90 -2.27
N VAL A 95 7.72 2.77 -3.53
CA VAL A 95 8.44 2.08 -4.61
C VAL A 95 8.21 2.83 -5.91
N ASP A 96 9.18 2.83 -6.82
CA ASP A 96 9.01 3.32 -8.19
C ASP A 96 8.36 2.21 -9.05
N PRO A 97 7.10 2.39 -9.52
CA PRO A 97 6.41 1.38 -10.29
C PRO A 97 7.08 1.05 -11.64
N ALA A 98 7.72 2.03 -12.28
CA ALA A 98 8.36 1.84 -13.58
C ALA A 98 9.65 1.00 -13.43
N ARG A 99 10.46 1.31 -12.42
CA ARG A 99 11.66 0.52 -12.07
C ARG A 99 11.30 -0.88 -11.64
N LEU A 100 10.30 -1.02 -10.76
CA LEU A 100 9.78 -2.33 -10.34
C LEU A 100 9.37 -3.16 -11.56
N ALA A 101 8.56 -2.60 -12.45
CA ALA A 101 8.10 -3.32 -13.64
C ALA A 101 9.27 -3.68 -14.58
N HIS A 102 10.29 -2.84 -14.69
CA HIS A 102 11.51 -3.15 -15.45
C HIS A 102 12.24 -4.37 -14.88
N PHE A 103 12.61 -4.35 -13.59
CA PHE A 103 13.33 -5.45 -12.96
C PHE A 103 12.52 -6.75 -12.92
N VAL A 104 11.19 -6.69 -12.75
CA VAL A 104 10.32 -7.88 -12.81
C VAL A 104 10.34 -8.53 -14.19
N ARG A 105 10.44 -7.74 -15.28
CA ARG A 105 10.54 -8.30 -16.64
C ARG A 105 11.90 -8.93 -16.91
N GLU A 106 12.97 -8.35 -16.36
CA GLU A 106 14.33 -8.88 -16.47
C GLU A 106 14.55 -10.14 -15.60
N ASP A 107 13.76 -10.34 -14.52
CA ASP A 107 13.87 -11.53 -13.68
C ASP A 107 13.41 -12.78 -14.44
N ARG A 108 14.37 -13.63 -14.81
CA ARG A 108 14.15 -14.88 -15.56
C ARG A 108 13.13 -15.81 -14.90
N ARG A 109 12.99 -15.79 -13.56
CA ARG A 109 11.97 -16.59 -12.85
C ARG A 109 10.54 -16.14 -13.14
N PHE A 110 10.36 -14.85 -13.46
CA PHE A 110 9.09 -14.30 -13.94
C PHE A 110 8.93 -14.51 -15.45
N ALA A 111 10.01 -14.36 -16.23
CA ALA A 111 9.98 -14.57 -17.68
C ALA A 111 9.58 -16.01 -18.08
N GLU A 112 10.06 -17.02 -17.34
CA GLU A 112 9.70 -18.43 -17.58
C GLU A 112 8.22 -18.74 -17.30
N ARG A 113 7.55 -17.95 -16.44
CA ARG A 113 6.09 -18.06 -16.20
C ARG A 113 5.27 -17.18 -17.15
N SER A 114 5.87 -16.15 -17.74
CA SER A 114 5.24 -15.23 -18.70
C SER A 114 5.28 -15.75 -20.14
N CYS A 115 6.13 -16.73 -20.45
CA CYS A 115 6.27 -17.34 -21.78
C CYS A 115 5.07 -18.22 -22.21
N VAL A 116 3.91 -18.08 -21.55
CA VAL A 116 2.61 -18.64 -21.98
C VAL A 116 1.60 -17.50 -22.15
N ALA A 117 1.97 -16.46 -22.90
CA ALA A 117 1.04 -15.43 -23.35
C ALA A 117 1.07 -15.36 -24.89
N SER A 118 0.62 -16.44 -25.53
CA SER A 118 0.34 -16.46 -26.96
C SER A 118 -0.83 -15.51 -27.26
N SER A 119 -0.53 -14.48 -28.05
CA SER A 119 -1.41 -13.65 -28.89
C SER A 119 -2.93 -13.91 -28.80
N ILE A 120 -3.67 -13.00 -28.15
CA ILE A 120 -5.12 -12.86 -28.37
C ILE A 120 -5.32 -11.83 -29.48
N LYS A 121 -5.53 -12.31 -30.72
CA LYS A 121 -6.00 -11.50 -31.85
C LYS A 121 -7.50 -11.22 -31.68
N SER A 122 -7.85 -9.94 -31.83
CA SER A 122 -9.17 -9.35 -32.13
C SER A 122 -10.31 -10.32 -32.47
N ILE A 123 -11.38 -10.31 -31.67
CA ILE A 123 -12.71 -10.77 -32.09
C ILE A 123 -13.47 -9.54 -32.58
N ARG A 124 -13.65 -9.41 -33.89
CA ARG A 124 -14.70 -8.57 -34.48
C ARG A 124 -16.03 -9.30 -34.32
N ALA A 125 -17.01 -8.63 -33.73
CA ALA A 125 -18.41 -9.02 -33.79
C ALA A 125 -19.02 -8.51 -35.11
N SER A 126 -19.55 -9.42 -35.92
CA SER A 126 -20.63 -9.21 -36.90
C SER A 126 -21.28 -10.55 -37.16
#